data_AF-M5AJ52-F1
#
_entry.id   AF-M5AJ52-F1
#
_cell.length_a   1.000
_cell.length_b   1.000
_cell.length_c   1.000
_cell.angle_alpha   90.00
_cell.angle_beta   90.00
_cell.angle_gamma   90.00
#
_symmetry.space_group_name_H-M   'P 1'
#
loop_
_entity.id
_entity.type
_entity.pdbx_description
1 polymer ?
#
loop_
_entity_poly.entity_id
_entity_poly.type
_entity_poly.pdbx_seq_one_letter_code
_entity_poly.pdbx_strand_id
1 'polypeptide(L)'
;LIHIFISHLHGDHCFGLPGFISTLGLLGRTGTLHVHGPEGIERFLSPILEQFCHRMPYQVEIHTIDASRHAPVHEDKSVKVYSIPLSHRIPAVGYLFEEKCRARHLNKAAAEFYNIPLAEYPLIIEGSDYTTP
;
A
#
# COMPACT_ATOMS: atom_id res chain seq x y z
N LEU A 1 -6.36 3.15 -8.00
CA LEU A 1 -5.87 3.97 -6.86
C LEU A 1 -6.55 3.49 -5.59
N ILE A 2 -5.83 2.84 -4.69
CA ILE A 2 -6.34 2.27 -3.43
C ILE A 2 -5.73 2.96 -2.20
N HIS A 3 -4.48 3.40 -2.30
CA HIS A 3 -3.74 4.07 -1.23
C HIS A 3 -3.20 5.43 -1.70
N ILE A 4 -3.17 6.40 -0.80
CA ILE A 4 -2.49 7.69 -0.94
C ILE A 4 -1.51 7.83 0.24
N PHE A 5 -0.28 8.24 -0.03
CA PHE A 5 0.75 8.43 0.98
C PHE A 5 1.22 9.89 0.98
N ILE A 6 1.02 10.57 2.10
CA ILE A 6 1.36 11.98 2.30
C ILE A 6 2.62 12.05 3.15
N SER A 7 3.63 12.74 2.63
CA SER A 7 4.91 12.87 3.32
C SER A 7 4.82 13.81 4.51
N HIS A 8 4.18 14.97 4.35
CA HIS A 8 4.03 15.97 5.41
C HIS A 8 2.85 16.92 5.16
N LEU A 9 2.47 17.69 6.18
CA LEU A 9 1.28 18.56 6.16
C LEU A 9 1.59 20.01 5.81
N HIS A 10 2.40 20.23 4.78
CA HIS A 10 2.40 21.52 4.09
C HIS A 10 1.32 21.55 3.00
N GLY A 11 0.75 22.72 2.75
CA GLY A 11 -0.44 22.86 1.90
C GLY A 11 -0.23 22.41 0.45
N ASP A 12 0.98 22.58 -0.07
CA ASP A 12 1.41 22.11 -1.39
C ASP A 12 1.42 20.57 -1.52
N HIS A 13 1.39 19.84 -0.41
CA HIS A 13 1.34 18.37 -0.39
C HIS A 13 -0.04 17.80 -0.01
N CYS A 14 -0.92 18.57 0.65
CA CYS A 14 -2.18 18.04 1.18
C CYS A 14 -3.46 18.80 0.79
N PHE A 15 -3.40 20.06 0.33
CA PHE A 15 -4.61 20.84 0.03
C PHE A 15 -5.42 20.29 -1.16
N GLY A 16 -4.80 19.50 -2.03
CA GLY A 16 -5.51 18.80 -3.11
C GLY A 16 -6.37 17.63 -2.65
N LEU A 17 -6.14 17.06 -1.45
CA LEU A 17 -6.81 15.85 -0.98
C LEU A 17 -8.34 15.98 -0.90
N PRO A 18 -8.92 17.04 -0.28
CA PRO A 18 -10.36 17.22 -0.24
C PRO A 18 -11.04 17.19 -1.61
N GLY A 19 -10.50 17.97 -2.56
CA GLY A 19 -11.06 18.06 -3.91
C GLY A 19 -10.93 16.74 -4.67
N PHE A 20 -9.79 16.07 -4.53
CA PHE A 20 -9.55 14.76 -5.14
C PHE A 20 -10.52 13.69 -4.61
N ILE A 21 -10.70 13.61 -3.29
CA ILE A 21 -11.63 12.68 -2.63
C ILE A 21 -13.07 12.93 -3.11
N SER A 22 -13.53 14.19 -3.07
CA SER A 22 -14.88 14.54 -3.55
C SER A 22 -15.08 14.16 -5.02
N THR A 23 -14.07 14.41 -5.87
CA THR A 23 -14.12 14.06 -7.30
C THR A 23 -14.24 12.56 -7.51
N LEU A 24 -13.50 11.73 -6.76
CA LEU A 24 -13.63 10.27 -6.84
C LEU A 24 -15.04 9.80 -6.49
N GLY A 25 -15.68 10.43 -5.50
CA GLY A 25 -17.08 10.15 -5.15
C GLY A 25 -18.05 10.47 -6.28
N LEU A 26 -17.88 11.64 -6.91
CA LEU A 26 -18.68 12.06 -8.08
C LEU A 26 -18.52 11.12 -9.28
N LEU A 27 -17.31 10.58 -9.47
CA LEU A 27 -17.01 9.62 -10.53
C LEU A 27 -17.45 8.18 -10.20
N GLY A 28 -18.21 7.98 -9.12
CA GLY A 28 -18.83 6.70 -8.80
C GLY A 28 -17.89 5.67 -8.19
N ARG A 29 -16.80 6.10 -7.53
CA ARG A 29 -15.95 5.19 -6.77
C ARG A 29 -16.76 4.45 -5.69
N THR A 30 -16.54 3.15 -5.55
CA THR A 30 -17.16 2.31 -4.49
C THR A 30 -16.17 1.69 -3.52
N GLY A 31 -14.92 1.45 -3.94
CA GLY A 31 -13.91 0.84 -3.09
C GLY A 31 -13.34 1.81 -2.05
N THR A 32 -13.00 1.31 -0.86
CA THR A 32 -12.33 2.08 0.20
C THR A 32 -11.08 2.76 -0.32
N LEU A 33 -10.84 4.00 0.13
CA LEU A 33 -9.62 4.76 -0.12
C LEU A 33 -8.85 4.89 1.19
N HIS A 34 -7.60 4.45 1.20
CA HIS A 34 -6.74 4.57 2.38
C HIS A 34 -5.82 5.78 2.22
N VAL A 35 -5.78 6.67 3.20
CA VAL A 35 -4.90 7.84 3.23
C VAL A 35 -3.92 7.69 4.39
N HIS A 36 -2.64 7.64 4.07
CA HIS A 36 -1.53 7.51 5.01
C HIS A 36 -0.85 8.87 5.14
N GLY A 37 -0.60 9.34 6.36
CA GLY A 37 0.08 10.61 6.58
C GLY A 37 0.56 10.77 8.02
N PRO A 38 1.44 11.75 8.30
CA PRO A 38 1.94 11.98 9.64
C PRO A 38 0.85 12.49 10.59
N GLU A 39 1.24 12.66 11.86
CA GLU A 39 0.41 13.25 12.89
C GLU A 39 -0.24 14.54 12.42
N GLY A 40 -1.56 14.65 12.64
CA GLY A 40 -2.38 15.77 12.20
C GLY A 40 -3.16 15.53 10.90
N ILE A 41 -2.88 14.46 10.14
CA ILE A 41 -3.64 14.15 8.91
C ILE A 41 -5.13 13.95 9.20
N GLU A 42 -5.46 13.28 10.30
CA GLU A 42 -6.83 13.05 10.74
C GLU A 42 -7.53 14.35 11.15
N ARG A 43 -6.83 15.23 11.86
CA ARG A 43 -7.34 16.57 12.21
C ARG A 43 -7.58 17.44 10.98
N PHE A 44 -6.77 17.27 9.93
CA PHE A 44 -6.93 17.99 8.66
C PHE A 44 -8.13 17.45 7.85
N LEU A 45 -8.25 16.13 7.69
CA LEU A 45 -9.25 15.54 6.79
C LEU A 45 -10.60 15.27 7.43
N SER A 46 -10.68 14.82 8.68
CA SER A 46 -11.95 14.35 9.27
C SER A 46 -13.05 15.41 9.24
N PRO A 47 -12.81 16.69 9.63
CA PRO A 47 -13.86 17.71 9.58
C PRO A 47 -14.37 17.97 8.15
N ILE A 48 -13.49 17.86 7.16
CA ILE A 48 -13.83 18.03 5.75
C ILE A 48 -14.67 16.86 5.26
N LEU A 49 -14.28 15.63 5.63
CA LEU A 49 -15.00 14.42 5.25
C LEU A 49 -16.39 14.39 5.87
N GLU A 50 -16.51 14.72 7.16
CA GLU A 50 -17.79 14.81 7.86
C GLU A 50 -18.69 15.88 7.25
N GLN A 51 -18.18 17.07 6.99
CA GLN A 51 -18.99 18.17 6.48
C GLN A 51 -19.42 17.97 5.02
N PHE A 52 -18.48 17.61 4.15
CA PHE A 52 -18.70 17.65 2.70
C PHE A 52 -18.85 16.29 2.06
N CYS A 53 -18.39 15.21 2.72
CA CYS A 53 -18.25 13.89 2.11
C CYS A 53 -19.00 12.77 2.84
N HIS A 54 -19.83 13.08 3.84
CA HIS A 54 -20.52 12.07 4.69
C HIS A 54 -21.51 11.17 3.94
N ARG A 55 -21.92 11.51 2.72
CA ARG A 55 -22.83 10.70 1.87
C ARG A 55 -22.14 10.09 0.65
N MET A 56 -20.81 10.09 0.61
CA MET A 56 -20.08 9.48 -0.50
C MET A 56 -20.37 7.97 -0.58
N PRO A 57 -20.37 7.40 -1.81
CA PRO A 57 -20.63 5.98 -2.02
C PRO A 57 -19.49 5.04 -1.57
N TYR A 58 -18.42 5.57 -0.95
CA TYR A 58 -17.27 4.81 -0.50
C TYR A 58 -16.66 5.42 0.78
N GLN A 59 -15.89 4.59 1.49
CA GLN A 59 -15.23 4.96 2.74
C GLN A 59 -13.82 5.52 2.50
N VAL A 60 -13.44 6.53 3.28
CA VAL A 60 -12.06 6.99 3.41
C VAL A 60 -11.54 6.55 4.76
N GLU A 61 -10.48 5.75 4.78
CA GLU A 61 -9.78 5.35 6.00
C GLU A 61 -8.48 6.14 6.15
N ILE A 62 -8.31 6.77 7.31
CA ILE A 62 -7.13 7.58 7.61
C ILE A 62 -6.19 6.75 8.49
N HIS A 63 -4.93 6.66 8.07
CA HIS A 63 -3.86 5.95 8.74
C HIS A 63 -2.81 6.97 9.18
N THR A 64 -2.81 7.28 10.47
CA THR A 64 -1.83 8.19 11.07
C THR A 64 -0.51 7.44 11.31
N ILE A 65 0.56 7.93 10.71
CA ILE A 65 1.89 7.33 10.73
C ILE A 65 2.79 8.10 11.69
N ASP A 66 3.50 7.37 12.55
CA ASP A 66 4.49 7.95 13.46
C ASP A 66 5.71 8.42 12.67
N ALA A 67 5.92 9.75 12.60
CA ALA A 67 7.00 10.34 11.82
C ALA A 67 8.38 10.24 12.50
N SER A 68 8.44 9.79 13.75
CA SER A 68 9.68 9.72 14.53
C SER A 68 10.41 8.40 14.40
N ARG A 69 9.79 7.36 13.83
CA ARG A 69 10.38 6.01 13.75
C ARG A 69 10.21 5.34 12.39
N HIS A 70 11.13 4.40 12.14
CA HIS A 70 11.00 3.45 11.04
C HIS A 70 10.07 2.29 11.43
N ALA A 71 8.96 2.12 10.71
CA ALA A 71 7.94 1.12 11.02
C ALA A 71 7.23 0.63 9.74
N PRO A 72 6.68 -0.59 9.74
CA PRO A 72 5.79 -1.02 8.66
C PRO A 72 4.52 -0.16 8.63
N VAL A 73 4.14 0.27 7.42
CA VAL A 73 2.96 1.11 7.15
C VAL A 73 1.87 0.32 6.44
N HIS A 74 2.26 -0.46 5.45
CA HIS A 74 1.33 -1.26 4.65
C HIS A 74 2.02 -2.47 4.05
N GLU A 75 1.27 -3.54 3.84
CA GLU A 75 1.75 -4.75 3.19
C GLU A 75 0.61 -5.41 2.42
N ASP A 76 0.85 -5.73 1.14
CA ASP A 76 -0.03 -6.55 0.33
C ASP A 76 0.75 -7.73 -0.30
N LYS A 77 0.20 -8.41 -1.31
CA LYS A 77 0.87 -9.56 -1.95
C LYS A 77 2.12 -9.18 -2.77
N SER A 78 2.27 -7.91 -3.14
CA SER A 78 3.27 -7.43 -4.09
C SER A 78 4.25 -6.43 -3.48
N VAL A 79 3.86 -5.68 -2.45
CA VAL A 79 4.71 -4.62 -1.88
C VAL A 79 4.66 -4.60 -0.35
N LYS A 80 5.77 -4.21 0.27
CA LYS A 80 5.85 -3.75 1.66
C LYS A 80 6.18 -2.27 1.66
N VAL A 81 5.52 -1.50 2.53
CA VAL A 81 5.74 -0.07 2.68
C VAL A 81 6.19 0.21 4.10
N TYR A 82 7.29 0.96 4.24
CA TYR A 82 7.86 1.35 5.52
C TYR A 82 7.94 2.87 5.64
N SER A 83 7.76 3.38 6.86
CA SER A 83 8.03 4.77 7.21
C SER A 83 9.52 4.99 7.44
N ILE A 84 10.02 6.15 7.05
CA ILE A 84 11.39 6.61 7.30
C ILE A 84 11.30 8.01 7.91
N PRO A 85 11.83 8.25 9.12
CA PRO A 85 11.89 9.58 9.70
C PRO A 85 12.75 10.52 8.85
N LEU A 86 12.26 11.74 8.61
CA LEU A 86 12.98 12.75 7.85
C LEU A 86 13.33 13.96 8.72
N SER A 87 14.43 14.62 8.40
CA SER A 87 14.78 15.93 8.98
C SER A 87 14.01 17.02 8.24
N HIS A 88 12.93 17.50 8.85
CA HIS A 88 12.07 18.54 8.27
C HIS A 88 11.48 19.46 9.36
N ARG A 89 10.94 20.61 8.96
CA ARG A 89 10.42 21.63 9.91
C ARG A 89 9.16 21.21 10.67
N ILE A 90 8.38 20.30 10.08
CA ILE A 90 7.18 19.71 10.66
C ILE A 90 7.31 18.17 10.56
N PRO A 91 6.48 17.39 11.27
CA PRO A 91 6.46 15.93 11.12
C PRO A 91 6.41 15.52 9.65
N ALA A 92 7.39 14.73 9.24
CA ALA A 92 7.58 14.33 7.85
C ALA A 92 8.03 12.87 7.77
N VAL A 93 7.36 12.13 6.89
CA VAL A 93 7.55 10.70 6.65
C VAL A 93 8.06 10.49 5.23
N GLY A 94 9.20 9.83 5.10
CA GLY A 94 9.62 9.17 3.87
C GLY A 94 8.96 7.80 3.78
N TYR A 95 8.64 7.34 2.57
CA TYR A 95 8.09 6.00 2.36
C TYR A 95 9.04 5.16 1.51
N LEU A 96 9.45 4.01 2.04
CA LEU A 96 10.16 2.98 1.29
C LEU A 96 9.16 1.96 0.77
N PHE A 97 9.08 1.84 -0.55
CA PHE A 97 8.31 0.80 -1.23
C PHE A 97 9.25 -0.33 -1.64
N GLU A 98 9.09 -1.50 -1.02
CA GLU A 98 9.87 -2.70 -1.31
C GLU A 98 8.99 -3.70 -2.07
N GLU A 99 9.32 -3.99 -3.33
CA GLU A 99 8.64 -5.03 -4.11
C GLU A 99 8.99 -6.41 -3.51
N LYS A 100 7.96 -7.22 -3.28
CA LYS A 100 8.12 -8.60 -2.85
C LYS A 100 8.57 -9.47 -4.02
N CYS A 101 9.41 -10.45 -3.72
CA CYS A 101 9.77 -11.48 -4.68
C CYS A 101 8.49 -12.12 -5.26
N ARG A 102 8.36 -12.06 -6.58
CA ARG A 102 7.28 -12.75 -7.30
C ARG A 102 7.48 -14.26 -7.19
N ALA A 103 6.38 -14.99 -7.37
CA ALA A 103 6.46 -16.44 -7.53
C ALA A 103 7.47 -16.79 -8.63
N ARG A 104 8.30 -17.80 -8.37
CA ARG A 104 9.31 -18.25 -9.33
C ARG A 104 8.61 -18.81 -10.57
N HIS A 105 9.22 -18.63 -11.74
CA HIS A 105 8.73 -19.28 -12.94
C HIS A 105 9.31 -20.69 -13.01
N LEU A 106 8.46 -21.72 -13.05
CA LEU A 106 8.91 -23.10 -13.19
C LEU A 106 9.52 -23.30 -14.59
N ASN A 107 10.74 -23.84 -14.65
CA ASN A 107 11.28 -24.33 -15.92
C ASN A 107 10.59 -25.65 -16.28
N LYS A 108 9.48 -25.53 -17.03
CA LYS A 108 8.65 -26.67 -17.40
C LYS A 108 9.41 -27.73 -18.22
N ALA A 109 10.28 -27.31 -19.14
CA ALA A 109 11.07 -28.23 -19.95
C ALA A 109 12.02 -29.09 -19.10
N ALA A 110 12.64 -28.50 -18.07
CA ALA A 110 13.46 -29.25 -17.12
C ALA A 110 12.61 -30.20 -16.25
N ALA A 111 11.47 -29.73 -15.76
CA ALA A 111 10.56 -30.56 -14.94
C ALA A 111 10.03 -31.77 -15.72
N GLU A 112 9.69 -31.59 -17.00
CA GLU A 112 9.30 -32.66 -17.92
C GLU A 112 10.46 -33.63 -18.19
N PHE A 113 11.67 -33.11 -18.44
CA PHE A 113 12.87 -33.93 -18.67
C PHE A 113 13.19 -34.86 -17.48
N TYR A 114 13.08 -34.35 -16.24
CA TYR A 114 13.30 -35.13 -15.03
C TYR A 114 12.07 -35.94 -14.56
N ASN A 115 10.98 -35.94 -15.33
CA ASN A 115 9.71 -36.62 -14.98
C ASN A 115 9.17 -36.22 -13.59
N ILE A 116 9.30 -34.96 -13.22
CA ILE A 116 8.79 -34.44 -11.94
C ILE A 116 7.25 -34.51 -11.95
N PRO A 117 6.61 -35.12 -10.94
CA PRO A 117 5.15 -35.16 -10.84
C PRO A 117 4.53 -33.75 -10.77
N LEU A 118 3.39 -33.55 -11.44
CA LEU A 118 2.69 -32.26 -11.45
C LEU A 118 2.33 -31.75 -10.04
N ALA A 119 2.11 -32.67 -9.08
CA ALA A 119 1.81 -32.34 -7.69
C ALA A 119 2.95 -31.59 -6.98
N GLU A 120 4.19 -31.76 -7.44
CA GLU A 120 5.38 -31.13 -6.85
C GLU A 120 5.62 -29.70 -7.36
N TYR A 121 4.95 -29.30 -8.45
CA TYR A 121 5.20 -28.02 -9.11
C TYR A 121 4.98 -26.79 -8.22
N PRO A 122 3.90 -26.71 -7.41
CA PRO A 122 3.70 -25.60 -6.48
C PRO A 122 4.84 -25.48 -5.46
N LEU A 123 5.29 -26.60 -4.89
CA LEU A 123 6.36 -26.63 -3.89
C LEU A 123 7.69 -26.16 -4.51
N ILE A 124 7.99 -26.60 -5.72
CA ILE A 124 9.21 -26.16 -6.44
C ILE A 124 9.15 -24.66 -6.76
N ILE A 125 7.98 -24.13 -7.13
CA ILE A 125 7.77 -22.68 -7.36
C ILE A 125 7.99 -21.88 -6.06
N GLU A 126 7.58 -22.44 -4.92
CA GLU A 126 7.82 -21.88 -3.58
C GLU A 126 9.26 -22.05 -3.12
N GLY A 127 10.02 -22.92 -3.78
CA GLY A 127 11.45 -23.09 -3.62
C GLY A 127 11.89 -24.33 -2.87
N SER A 128 11.00 -25.31 -2.72
CA SER A 128 11.35 -26.65 -2.24
C SER A 128 12.21 -27.40 -3.25
N ASP A 129 13.10 -28.24 -2.72
CA ASP A 129 13.85 -29.19 -3.50
C ASP A 129 13.00 -30.42 -3.85
N TYR A 130 13.28 -31.05 -5.00
CA TYR A 130 12.75 -32.36 -5.37
C TYR A 130 13.90 -33.28 -5.75
N THR A 131 13.92 -34.50 -5.20
CA THR A 131 14.92 -35.53 -5.50
C THR A 131 14.23 -36.69 -6.20
N THR A 132 14.73 -37.04 -7.38
CA THR A 132 14.25 -38.22 -8.10
C THR A 132 14.67 -39.50 -7.35
N PRO A 133 13.88 -40.58 -7.41
CA PRO A 133 14.26 -41.89 -6.89
C PRO A 133 15.57 -42.42 -7.46
#